data_AF-A0A8K0G3V5-F1
#
_entry.id   AF-A0A8K0G3V5-F1
#
_cell.length_a   1.000
_cell.length_b   1.000
_cell.length_c   1.000
_cell.angle_alpha   90.00
_cell.angle_beta   90.00
_cell.angle_gamma   90.00
#
_symmetry.space_group_name_H-M   'P 1'
#
loop_
_entity.id
_entity.type
_entity.pdbx_description
1 polymer ?
#
loop_
_entity_poly.entity_id
_entity_poly.type
_entity_poly.pdbx_seq_one_letter_code
_entity_poly.pdbx_strand_id
1 'polypeptide(L)'
;GMASYLWDHSFFTKFAFNLLLRSLQSRSIVQTTINDYLWNFTDPILDVAQTVAPSLVPVKNMGILHRIYSNFEDLVTVYIGQQHGHEKFFKIDKYEGSEYLPGYGDTCEDKIVNSTEGVAYHQFLTKNSTLLYWRKTICKVTPLYYEKTVRKYGVDAYRFNLPNNTYDRTFPSFLDCYISNPPLPDGLSDVSKCYYDFPMAASFPHFLYGDDMLHSYVDGLEPNEEKHDSFVIVEPTTGLPMESRARSQSNLVIRKLSGFNEIVDRFSDMVVPMFWAEYEVHDQKEKKKSAKKQKD
;
A
#
# COMPACT_ATOMS: atom_id res chain seq x y z
N GLY A 1 -15.21 8.01 0.44
CA GLY A 1 -15.19 6.60 0.87
C GLY A 1 -16.44 5.87 0.42
N MET A 2 -17.44 5.74 1.29
CA MET A 2 -18.64 4.92 1.03
C MET A 2 -19.40 5.25 -0.26
N ALA A 3 -19.58 6.52 -0.62
CA ALA A 3 -20.21 6.88 -1.90
C ALA A 3 -19.45 6.31 -3.10
N SER A 4 -18.11 6.31 -3.04
CA SER A 4 -17.29 5.70 -4.08
C SER A 4 -17.29 4.18 -4.04
N TYR A 5 -17.53 3.55 -2.90
CA TYR A 5 -17.75 2.10 -2.85
C TYR A 5 -19.07 1.73 -3.53
N LEU A 6 -20.10 2.55 -3.33
CA LEU A 6 -21.45 2.36 -3.87
C LEU A 6 -21.64 2.93 -5.29
N TRP A 7 -20.55 3.28 -5.99
CA TRP A 7 -20.59 4.06 -7.24
C TRP A 7 -21.33 3.34 -8.39
N ASP A 8 -21.26 2.02 -8.44
CA ASP A 8 -21.88 1.15 -9.45
C ASP A 8 -23.18 0.48 -8.97
N HIS A 9 -23.58 0.74 -7.73
CA HIS A 9 -24.75 0.11 -7.13
C HIS A 9 -26.08 0.65 -7.69
N SER A 10 -27.16 -0.07 -7.41
CA SER A 10 -28.50 0.26 -7.88
C SER A 10 -28.95 1.68 -7.48
N PHE A 11 -29.84 2.26 -8.29
CA PHE A 11 -30.46 3.56 -7.98
C PHE A 11 -31.06 3.60 -6.57
N PHE A 12 -31.74 2.53 -6.14
CA PHE A 12 -32.38 2.47 -4.82
C PHE A 12 -31.36 2.49 -3.68
N THR A 13 -30.22 1.78 -3.84
CA THR A 13 -29.12 1.80 -2.86
C THR A 13 -28.55 3.21 -2.72
N LYS A 14 -28.27 3.88 -3.85
CA LYS A 14 -27.74 5.25 -3.86
C LYS A 14 -28.74 6.25 -3.28
N PHE A 15 -30.03 6.09 -3.60
CA PHE A 15 -31.10 6.92 -3.06
C PHE A 15 -31.22 6.79 -1.55
N ALA A 16 -31.24 5.56 -1.03
CA ALA A 16 -31.27 5.30 0.42
C ALA A 16 -30.04 5.89 1.12
N PHE A 17 -28.85 5.72 0.54
CA PHE A 17 -27.62 6.32 1.07
C PHE A 17 -27.68 7.85 1.08
N ASN A 18 -28.20 8.49 0.03
CA ASN A 18 -28.39 9.94 0.00
C ASN A 18 -29.36 10.45 1.08
N LEU A 19 -30.45 9.72 1.34
CA LEU A 19 -31.38 10.06 2.42
C LEU A 19 -30.67 9.97 3.77
N LEU A 20 -29.86 8.93 3.97
CA LEU A 20 -29.10 8.73 5.20
C LEU A 20 -28.06 9.85 5.41
N LEU A 21 -27.31 10.22 4.35
CA LEU A 21 -26.37 11.35 4.38
C LEU A 21 -27.05 12.65 4.83
N ARG A 22 -28.25 12.94 4.28
CA ARG A 22 -29.02 14.13 4.63
C ARG A 22 -29.54 14.08 6.05
N SER A 23 -30.09 12.94 6.47
CA SER A 23 -30.66 12.75 7.80
C SER A 23 -29.62 12.87 8.91
N LEU A 24 -28.41 12.36 8.67
CA LEU A 24 -27.31 12.39 9.64
C LEU A 24 -26.42 13.63 9.51
N GLN A 25 -26.75 14.55 8.59
CA GLN A 25 -25.98 15.78 8.33
C GLN A 25 -24.48 15.51 8.09
N SER A 26 -24.18 14.39 7.42
CA SER A 26 -22.80 13.97 7.20
C SER A 26 -22.08 14.90 6.21
N ARG A 27 -20.76 15.02 6.39
CA ARG A 27 -19.89 15.91 5.63
C ARG A 27 -18.88 15.10 4.84
N SER A 28 -18.60 15.52 3.60
CA SER A 28 -17.60 14.86 2.75
C SER A 28 -16.16 15.07 3.24
N ILE A 29 -15.90 16.20 3.91
CA ILE A 29 -14.62 16.53 4.53
C ILE A 29 -14.85 16.68 6.03
N VAL A 30 -14.08 15.95 6.82
CA VAL A 30 -14.20 15.89 8.28
C VAL A 30 -12.88 16.33 8.89
N GLN A 31 -12.95 17.23 9.87
CA GLN A 31 -11.81 17.57 10.71
C GLN A 31 -11.75 16.56 11.86
N THR A 32 -10.62 15.89 12.01
CA THR A 32 -10.41 14.86 13.04
C THR A 32 -8.98 14.87 13.55
N THR A 33 -8.70 14.11 14.61
CA THR A 33 -7.34 13.92 15.12
C THR A 33 -6.60 12.84 14.34
N ILE A 34 -5.27 12.90 14.33
CA ILE A 34 -4.44 11.84 13.74
C ILE A 34 -4.76 10.48 14.39
N ASN A 35 -4.97 10.45 15.71
CA ASN A 35 -5.29 9.23 16.43
C ASN A 35 -6.61 8.61 15.94
N ASP A 36 -7.66 9.42 15.81
CA ASP A 36 -8.95 8.92 15.33
C ASP A 36 -8.86 8.49 13.87
N TYR A 37 -8.20 9.29 13.03
CA TYR A 37 -7.98 8.93 11.63
C TYR A 37 -7.27 7.57 11.47
N LEU A 38 -6.27 7.28 12.30
CA LEU A 38 -5.50 6.03 12.22
C LEU A 38 -6.17 4.87 12.95
N TRP A 39 -6.80 5.08 14.10
CA TRP A 39 -7.21 4.01 15.00
C TRP A 39 -8.71 3.95 15.30
N ASN A 40 -9.43 5.05 15.18
CA ASN A 40 -10.82 5.15 15.64
C ASN A 40 -11.67 6.01 14.71
N PHE A 41 -11.60 5.72 13.41
CA PHE A 41 -12.35 6.47 12.40
C PHE A 41 -13.74 5.85 12.24
N THR A 42 -14.67 6.28 13.08
CA THR A 42 -16.07 5.86 13.08
C THR A 42 -16.97 6.99 12.58
N ASP A 43 -18.13 6.64 12.02
CA ASP A 43 -19.13 7.59 11.54
C ASP A 43 -20.53 7.02 11.82
N PRO A 44 -21.52 7.83 12.24
CA PRO A 44 -22.89 7.35 12.44
C PRO A 44 -23.49 6.61 11.23
N ILE A 45 -23.08 6.95 10.01
CA ILE A 45 -23.49 6.24 8.79
C ILE A 45 -22.91 4.83 8.77
N LEU A 46 -21.66 4.64 9.17
CA LEU A 46 -21.03 3.32 9.23
C LEU A 46 -21.77 2.42 10.23
N ASP A 47 -22.16 2.97 11.39
CA ASP A 47 -22.91 2.23 12.40
C ASP A 47 -24.29 1.79 11.88
N VAL A 48 -25.02 2.68 11.24
CA VAL A 48 -26.32 2.37 10.63
C VAL A 48 -26.16 1.38 9.48
N ALA A 49 -25.20 1.61 8.58
CA ALA A 49 -24.97 0.77 7.41
C ALA A 49 -24.54 -0.64 7.81
N GLN A 50 -23.66 -0.81 8.80
CA GLN A 50 -23.26 -2.11 9.30
C GLN A 50 -24.43 -2.87 9.94
N THR A 51 -25.33 -2.15 10.61
CA THR A 51 -26.50 -2.77 11.26
C THR A 51 -27.56 -3.20 10.24
N VAL A 52 -27.81 -2.36 9.23
CA VAL A 52 -28.90 -2.55 8.26
C VAL A 52 -28.47 -3.41 7.06
N ALA A 53 -27.21 -3.30 6.64
CA ALA A 53 -26.66 -3.99 5.48
C ALA A 53 -25.23 -4.53 5.77
N PRO A 54 -25.09 -5.47 6.74
CA PRO A 54 -23.79 -5.98 7.16
C PRO A 54 -22.98 -6.65 6.03
N SER A 55 -23.66 -7.17 4.99
CA SER A 55 -23.01 -7.74 3.82
C SER A 55 -22.32 -6.70 2.93
N LEU A 56 -22.79 -5.45 2.93
CA LEU A 56 -22.21 -4.35 2.15
C LEU A 56 -21.20 -3.54 2.95
N VAL A 57 -21.43 -3.37 4.25
CA VAL A 57 -20.54 -2.62 5.14
C VAL A 57 -20.25 -3.47 6.38
N PRO A 58 -19.22 -4.34 6.34
CA PRO A 58 -19.00 -5.30 7.41
C PRO A 58 -18.29 -4.69 8.65
N VAL A 59 -18.06 -3.37 8.69
CA VAL A 59 -17.17 -2.73 9.67
C VAL A 59 -17.78 -1.46 10.24
N LYS A 60 -17.49 -1.19 11.52
CA LYS A 60 -17.89 0.03 12.24
C LYS A 60 -16.75 1.05 12.38
N ASN A 61 -15.51 0.59 12.32
CA ASN A 61 -14.31 1.41 12.45
C ASN A 61 -13.45 1.25 11.20
N MET A 62 -13.23 2.37 10.51
CA MET A 62 -12.45 2.51 9.28
C MET A 62 -11.05 3.10 9.52
N GLY A 63 -10.62 3.21 10.79
CA GLY A 63 -9.28 3.70 11.12
C GLY A 63 -8.23 2.87 10.40
N ILE A 64 -7.34 3.52 9.66
CA ILE A 64 -6.44 2.84 8.70
C ILE A 64 -5.57 1.78 9.39
N LEU A 65 -4.87 2.15 10.47
CA LEU A 65 -4.03 1.22 11.21
C LEU A 65 -4.88 0.22 12.01
N HIS A 66 -6.07 0.61 12.46
CA HIS A 66 -7.00 -0.33 13.06
C HIS A 66 -7.42 -1.42 12.06
N ARG A 67 -7.64 -1.09 10.77
CA ARG A 67 -7.96 -2.09 9.74
C ARG A 67 -6.77 -2.96 9.38
N ILE A 68 -5.57 -2.36 9.27
CA ILE A 68 -4.35 -3.10 8.95
C ILE A 68 -3.96 -4.07 10.08
N TYR A 69 -4.09 -3.62 11.31
CA TYR A 69 -3.65 -4.34 12.51
C TYR A 69 -4.81 -4.85 13.37
N SER A 70 -6.03 -5.01 12.82
CA SER A 70 -7.13 -5.61 13.58
C SER A 70 -6.84 -7.05 13.99
N ASN A 71 -6.01 -7.74 13.20
CA ASN A 71 -5.36 -8.98 13.58
C ASN A 71 -3.83 -8.74 13.64
N PHE A 72 -3.26 -8.82 14.84
CA PHE A 72 -1.84 -8.58 15.12
C PHE A 72 -0.97 -9.83 14.97
N GLU A 73 -1.57 -10.99 14.73
CA GLU A 73 -0.85 -12.24 14.51
C GLU A 73 -0.96 -12.61 13.03
N ASP A 74 0.18 -12.58 12.35
CA ASP A 74 0.33 -13.07 10.98
C ASP A 74 1.15 -14.37 11.01
N LEU A 75 0.65 -15.45 10.38
CA LEU A 75 1.35 -16.71 10.24
C LEU A 75 2.19 -16.70 8.94
N VAL A 76 3.50 -16.49 9.08
CA VAL A 76 4.45 -16.48 7.95
C VAL A 76 5.39 -17.68 8.04
N THR A 77 5.32 -18.57 7.06
CA THR A 77 6.27 -19.67 6.89
C THR A 77 7.41 -19.22 5.99
N VAL A 78 8.65 -19.37 6.45
CA VAL A 78 9.86 -18.98 5.70
C VAL A 78 10.82 -20.16 5.54
N TYR A 79 11.61 -20.16 4.47
CA TYR A 79 12.67 -21.14 4.30
C TYR A 79 13.86 -20.84 5.22
N ILE A 80 14.20 -21.79 6.10
CA ILE A 80 15.36 -21.70 7.00
C ILE A 80 16.08 -23.04 7.12
N GLY A 81 17.41 -22.99 7.26
CA GLY A 81 18.26 -24.18 7.38
C GLY A 81 18.96 -24.56 6.07
N GLN A 82 20.04 -25.32 6.20
CA GLN A 82 20.96 -25.65 5.10
C GLN A 82 20.28 -26.45 3.98
N GLN A 83 19.23 -27.21 4.29
CA GLN A 83 18.51 -28.06 3.33
C GLN A 83 17.81 -27.26 2.21
N HIS A 84 17.54 -25.97 2.41
CA HIS A 84 16.93 -25.11 1.39
C HIS A 84 17.96 -24.31 0.56
N GLY A 85 19.25 -24.39 0.92
CA GLY A 85 20.30 -23.60 0.30
C GLY A 85 20.25 -22.11 0.64
N HIS A 86 21.29 -21.39 0.24
CA HIS A 86 21.45 -19.96 0.55
C HIS A 86 20.51 -19.05 -0.26
N GLU A 87 20.12 -19.46 -1.47
CA GLU A 87 19.26 -18.70 -2.39
C GLU A 87 17.79 -18.60 -1.93
N LYS A 88 17.34 -19.53 -1.09
CA LYS A 88 16.00 -19.52 -0.50
C LYS A 88 15.97 -18.94 0.91
N PHE A 89 17.13 -18.72 1.53
CA PHE A 89 17.21 -18.28 2.92
C PHE A 89 16.28 -17.08 3.19
N PHE A 90 15.39 -17.26 4.17
CA PHE A 90 14.43 -16.28 4.68
C PHE A 90 13.38 -15.77 3.66
N LYS A 91 13.27 -16.40 2.50
CA LYS A 91 12.14 -16.16 1.59
C LYS A 91 10.87 -16.80 2.15
N ILE A 92 9.74 -16.14 1.89
CA ILE A 92 8.41 -16.63 2.27
C ILE A 92 8.07 -17.87 1.44
N ASP A 93 7.65 -18.92 2.11
CA ASP A 93 7.01 -20.09 1.52
C ASP A 93 5.49 -19.88 1.47
N LYS A 94 4.90 -19.49 2.62
CA LYS A 94 3.45 -19.27 2.75
C LYS A 94 3.14 -18.12 3.70
N TYR A 95 2.06 -17.40 3.39
CA TYR A 95 1.42 -16.43 4.28
C TYR A 95 0.00 -16.93 4.56
N GLU A 96 -0.35 -17.12 5.84
CA GLU A 96 -1.65 -17.67 6.26
C GLU A 96 -2.00 -19.00 5.55
N GLY A 97 -0.98 -19.84 5.31
CA GLY A 97 -1.11 -21.12 4.62
C GLY A 97 -1.27 -21.04 3.09
N SER A 98 -1.26 -19.85 2.50
CA SER A 98 -1.40 -19.60 1.06
C SER A 98 -0.11 -19.09 0.41
N GLU A 99 0.07 -19.37 -0.88
CA GLU A 99 1.13 -18.78 -1.72
C GLU A 99 0.67 -17.49 -2.43
N TYR A 100 -0.64 -17.22 -2.44
CA TYR A 100 -1.27 -16.14 -3.20
C TYR A 100 -1.47 -14.88 -2.35
N LEU A 101 -1.56 -13.72 -3.01
CA LEU A 101 -1.91 -12.48 -2.33
C LEU A 101 -3.32 -12.54 -1.74
N PRO A 102 -3.51 -12.12 -0.47
CA PRO A 102 -4.83 -11.93 0.12
C PRO A 102 -5.73 -11.08 -0.78
N GLY A 103 -6.95 -11.55 -1.04
CA GLY A 103 -7.94 -10.87 -1.88
C GLY A 103 -7.82 -11.12 -3.39
N TYR A 104 -6.65 -11.52 -3.90
CA TYR A 104 -6.47 -11.82 -5.34
C TYR A 104 -6.60 -13.32 -5.64
N GLY A 105 -6.15 -14.17 -4.71
CA GLY A 105 -6.21 -15.63 -4.90
C GLY A 105 -5.40 -16.11 -6.11
N ASP A 106 -5.83 -17.20 -6.72
CA ASP A 106 -5.20 -17.83 -7.88
C ASP A 106 -5.48 -17.13 -9.22
N THR A 107 -6.32 -16.10 -9.21
CA THR A 107 -6.63 -15.28 -10.40
C THR A 107 -5.49 -14.34 -10.81
N CYS A 108 -4.47 -14.22 -9.95
CA CYS A 108 -3.32 -13.35 -10.13
C CYS A 108 -2.03 -14.19 -10.29
N GLU A 109 -1.17 -13.79 -11.23
CA GLU A 109 0.12 -14.44 -11.44
C GLU A 109 1.15 -14.08 -10.35
N ASP A 110 1.05 -12.89 -9.74
CA ASP A 110 1.90 -12.53 -8.61
C ASP A 110 1.62 -13.46 -7.43
N LYS A 111 2.70 -13.95 -6.82
CA LYS A 111 2.68 -14.81 -5.65
C LYS A 111 3.58 -14.24 -4.56
N ILE A 112 3.17 -14.45 -3.31
CA ILE A 112 3.99 -14.07 -2.16
C ILE A 112 5.20 -15.01 -2.04
N VAL A 113 5.09 -16.25 -2.52
CA VAL A 113 6.19 -17.22 -2.47
C VAL A 113 7.47 -16.63 -3.09
N ASN A 114 8.61 -16.88 -2.44
CA ASN A 114 9.93 -16.34 -2.77
C ASN A 114 10.15 -14.83 -2.51
N SER A 115 9.15 -14.10 -2.02
CA SER A 115 9.32 -12.72 -1.54
C SER A 115 9.84 -12.67 -0.10
N THR A 116 10.14 -11.47 0.41
CA THR A 116 10.51 -11.23 1.80
C THR A 116 9.76 -10.00 2.33
N GLU A 117 9.57 -9.93 3.66
CA GLU A 117 9.08 -8.71 4.31
C GLU A 117 10.18 -7.65 4.53
N GLY A 118 11.36 -7.85 3.95
CA GLY A 118 12.51 -6.96 4.05
C GLY A 118 13.24 -7.00 5.40
N VAL A 119 13.01 -8.02 6.23
CA VAL A 119 13.77 -8.25 7.49
C VAL A 119 15.16 -8.82 7.17
N ALA A 120 15.22 -9.77 6.24
CA ALA A 120 16.44 -10.31 5.67
C ALA A 120 16.17 -10.75 4.23
N TYR A 121 17.23 -10.83 3.43
CA TYR A 121 17.22 -11.38 2.09
C TYR A 121 18.11 -12.62 2.02
N HIS A 122 18.06 -13.32 0.89
CA HIS A 122 18.92 -14.47 0.66
C HIS A 122 20.41 -14.08 0.69
N GLN A 123 21.27 -15.03 1.06
CA GLN A 123 22.70 -14.78 1.21
C GLN A 123 23.41 -14.75 -0.17
N PHE A 124 24.63 -14.21 -0.19
CA PHE A 124 25.50 -14.12 -1.35
C PHE A 124 24.86 -13.41 -2.56
N LEU A 125 24.29 -12.23 -2.31
CA LEU A 125 23.71 -11.38 -3.33
C LEU A 125 24.74 -11.00 -4.41
N THR A 126 24.27 -10.98 -5.64
CA THR A 126 25.02 -10.46 -6.80
C THR A 126 24.31 -9.23 -7.35
N LYS A 127 24.96 -8.50 -8.25
CA LYS A 127 24.33 -7.36 -8.95
C LYS A 127 23.18 -7.78 -9.86
N ASN A 128 23.07 -9.07 -10.19
CA ASN A 128 21.99 -9.64 -11.01
C ASN A 128 20.86 -10.24 -10.14
N SER A 129 21.01 -10.24 -8.81
CA SER A 129 19.95 -10.70 -7.91
C SER A 129 18.71 -9.80 -8.06
N THR A 130 17.53 -10.39 -8.00
CA THR A 130 16.25 -9.66 -7.88
C THR A 130 15.68 -9.94 -6.51
N LEU A 131 15.37 -8.89 -5.75
CA LEU A 131 14.80 -9.01 -4.41
C LEU A 131 13.30 -8.79 -4.50
N LEU A 132 12.51 -9.84 -4.33
CA LEU A 132 11.06 -9.71 -4.24
C LEU A 132 10.69 -9.26 -2.82
N TYR A 133 10.00 -8.13 -2.73
CA TYR A 133 9.54 -7.54 -1.49
C TYR A 133 8.02 -7.55 -1.43
N TRP A 134 7.46 -7.93 -0.29
CA TRP A 134 6.03 -7.89 -0.05
C TRP A 134 5.76 -7.56 1.41
N ARG A 135 4.70 -6.78 1.67
CA ARG A 135 4.13 -6.58 3.00
C ARG A 135 2.63 -6.50 2.91
N LYS A 136 1.97 -6.98 3.96
CA LYS A 136 0.52 -6.86 4.18
C LYS A 136 -0.02 -5.45 3.91
N THR A 137 0.73 -4.41 4.28
CA THR A 137 0.30 -3.00 4.15
C THR A 137 0.45 -2.42 2.74
N ILE A 138 1.29 -3.00 1.89
CA ILE A 138 1.52 -2.53 0.53
C ILE A 138 0.62 -3.25 -0.46
N CYS A 139 0.17 -4.48 -0.13
CA CYS A 139 -0.76 -5.27 -0.94
C CYS A 139 -0.23 -5.62 -2.35
N LYS A 140 1.06 -5.41 -2.62
CA LYS A 140 1.69 -5.67 -3.91
C LYS A 140 3.04 -6.33 -3.71
N VAL A 141 3.33 -7.35 -4.52
CA VAL A 141 4.67 -7.94 -4.60
C VAL A 141 5.48 -7.09 -5.56
N THR A 142 6.64 -6.62 -5.12
CA THR A 142 7.46 -5.70 -5.91
C THR A 142 8.89 -6.21 -6.04
N PRO A 143 9.44 -6.31 -7.27
CA PRO A 143 10.86 -6.59 -7.44
C PRO A 143 11.70 -5.33 -7.18
N LEU A 144 12.82 -5.51 -6.49
CA LEU A 144 13.86 -4.49 -6.34
C LEU A 144 15.09 -4.93 -7.14
N TYR A 145 15.67 -3.99 -7.90
CA TYR A 145 16.83 -4.24 -8.75
C TYR A 145 18.04 -3.43 -8.30
N TYR A 146 19.22 -4.00 -8.52
CA TYR A 146 20.48 -3.35 -8.19
C TYR A 146 20.61 -2.02 -8.93
N GLU A 147 20.86 -0.95 -8.19
CA GLU A 147 21.20 0.36 -8.73
C GLU A 147 22.71 0.57 -8.71
N LYS A 148 23.32 0.46 -7.52
CA LYS A 148 24.73 0.79 -7.30
C LYS A 148 25.31 0.16 -6.04
N THR A 149 26.63 0.13 -5.98
CA THR A 149 27.38 -0.22 -4.76
C THR A 149 27.62 1.05 -3.94
N VAL A 150 27.35 0.98 -2.64
CA VAL A 150 27.54 2.06 -1.67
C VAL A 150 28.41 1.59 -0.53
N ARG A 151 29.20 2.48 0.08
CA ARG A 151 30.00 2.12 1.25
C ARG A 151 29.27 2.52 2.51
N LYS A 152 28.92 1.53 3.36
CA LYS A 152 28.20 1.78 4.62
C LYS A 152 28.89 1.04 5.76
N TYR A 153 29.10 1.73 6.89
CA TYR A 153 29.84 1.21 8.04
C TYR A 153 31.21 0.57 7.72
N GLY A 154 31.88 1.06 6.67
CA GLY A 154 33.19 0.56 6.25
C GLY A 154 33.15 -0.69 5.36
N VAL A 155 31.98 -1.24 5.05
CA VAL A 155 31.79 -2.37 4.13
C VAL A 155 31.10 -1.92 2.84
N ASP A 156 31.34 -2.64 1.76
CA ASP A 156 30.64 -2.42 0.49
C ASP A 156 29.28 -3.12 0.55
N ALA A 157 28.23 -2.34 0.27
CA ALA A 157 26.84 -2.77 0.30
C ALA A 157 26.17 -2.49 -1.05
N TYR A 158 25.12 -3.23 -1.37
CA TYR A 158 24.37 -3.07 -2.60
C TYR A 158 23.07 -2.34 -2.34
N ARG A 159 22.83 -1.27 -3.10
CA ARG A 159 21.56 -0.56 -3.11
C ARG A 159 20.68 -1.14 -4.20
N PHE A 160 19.51 -1.64 -3.81
CA PHE A 160 18.44 -2.07 -4.70
C PHE A 160 17.28 -1.07 -4.63
N ASN A 161 16.80 -0.59 -5.77
CA ASN A 161 15.69 0.36 -5.83
C ASN A 161 14.43 -0.31 -6.38
N LEU A 162 13.30 0.27 -6.00
CA LEU A 162 12.01 -0.04 -6.57
C LEU A 162 11.91 0.61 -7.97
N PRO A 163 11.48 -0.12 -9.02
CA PRO A 163 11.30 0.45 -10.35
C PRO A 163 10.33 1.61 -10.38
N ASN A 164 10.61 2.62 -11.21
CA ASN A 164 9.71 3.76 -11.40
C ASN A 164 8.33 3.35 -11.93
N ASN A 165 8.26 2.31 -12.74
CA ASN A 165 7.02 1.75 -13.29
C ASN A 165 6.32 0.75 -12.36
N THR A 166 6.68 0.69 -11.08
CA THR A 166 6.11 -0.28 -10.12
C THR A 166 4.59 -0.18 -10.04
N TYR A 167 4.02 1.01 -10.16
CA TYR A 167 2.57 1.22 -10.04
C TYR A 167 1.86 1.36 -11.39
N ASP A 168 2.56 1.18 -12.50
CA ASP A 168 2.01 1.30 -13.84
C ASP A 168 1.20 0.06 -14.24
N ARG A 169 0.55 0.14 -15.40
CA ARG A 169 -0.18 -0.99 -16.00
C ARG A 169 0.76 -1.97 -16.67
N THR A 170 0.49 -3.25 -16.46
CA THR A 170 1.25 -4.34 -17.07
C THR A 170 0.63 -4.73 -18.40
N PHE A 171 1.45 -4.92 -19.44
CA PHE A 171 1.01 -5.43 -20.73
C PHE A 171 1.58 -6.83 -21.02
N PRO A 172 0.75 -7.78 -21.51
CA PRO A 172 -0.69 -7.67 -21.75
C PRO A 172 -1.51 -7.58 -20.45
N SER A 173 -2.67 -6.90 -20.51
CA SER A 173 -3.46 -6.52 -19.32
C SER A 173 -3.97 -7.68 -18.46
N PHE A 174 -4.04 -8.90 -19.01
CA PHE A 174 -4.44 -10.07 -18.24
C PHE A 174 -3.37 -10.52 -17.23
N LEU A 175 -2.11 -10.06 -17.37
CA LEU A 175 -1.04 -10.27 -16.40
C LEU A 175 -1.09 -9.26 -15.25
N ASP A 176 -1.91 -8.23 -15.37
CA ASP A 176 -1.97 -7.14 -14.41
C ASP A 176 -2.91 -7.47 -13.26
N CYS A 177 -2.37 -8.05 -12.20
CA CYS A 177 -3.15 -8.38 -11.01
C CYS A 177 -3.90 -7.20 -10.41
N TYR A 178 -3.32 -5.99 -10.52
CA TYR A 178 -3.77 -4.77 -9.85
C TYR A 178 -4.63 -3.89 -10.78
N ILE A 179 -5.14 -4.45 -11.88
CA ILE A 179 -6.06 -3.77 -12.78
C ILE A 179 -7.43 -3.61 -12.17
N SER A 180 -7.88 -2.36 -12.10
CA SER A 180 -9.25 -2.01 -11.77
C SER A 180 -10.13 -2.02 -13.03
N ASN A 181 -11.44 -2.10 -12.83
CA ASN A 181 -12.42 -1.86 -13.89
C ASN A 181 -13.33 -0.68 -13.50
N PRO A 182 -13.30 0.46 -14.22
CA PRO A 182 -12.41 0.78 -15.34
C PRO A 182 -10.94 0.94 -14.91
N PRO A 183 -9.95 0.80 -15.81
CA PRO A 183 -8.54 0.95 -15.46
C PRO A 183 -8.20 2.31 -14.84
N LEU A 184 -7.20 2.33 -13.96
CA LEU A 184 -6.56 3.55 -13.45
C LEU A 184 -5.40 3.95 -14.38
N PRO A 185 -5.00 5.23 -14.39
CA PRO A 185 -3.81 5.70 -15.12
C PRO A 185 -2.51 5.11 -14.53
N ASP A 186 -1.40 5.27 -15.26
CA ASP A 186 -0.08 4.82 -14.81
C ASP A 186 0.36 5.60 -13.54
N GLY A 187 1.16 4.95 -12.70
CA GLY A 187 1.45 5.40 -11.33
C GLY A 187 0.42 4.99 -10.27
N LEU A 188 -0.63 4.24 -10.61
CA LEU A 188 -1.62 3.71 -9.66
C LEU A 188 -1.87 2.21 -9.82
N SER A 189 -1.75 1.47 -8.72
CA SER A 189 -2.19 0.07 -8.63
C SER A 189 -3.43 -0.05 -7.74
N ASP A 190 -4.47 -0.73 -8.22
CA ASP A 190 -5.66 -1.02 -7.43
C ASP A 190 -5.34 -2.07 -6.35
N VAL A 191 -5.53 -1.67 -5.10
CA VAL A 191 -5.32 -2.49 -3.91
C VAL A 191 -6.61 -2.77 -3.14
N SER A 192 -7.76 -2.42 -3.72
CA SER A 192 -9.08 -2.58 -3.09
C SER A 192 -9.36 -4.00 -2.61
N LYS A 193 -8.92 -5.01 -3.37
CA LYS A 193 -9.08 -6.44 -3.01
C LYS A 193 -8.41 -6.83 -1.69
N CYS A 194 -7.31 -6.19 -1.28
CA CYS A 194 -6.73 -6.43 0.05
C CYS A 194 -7.51 -5.75 1.18
N TYR A 195 -8.36 -4.77 0.85
CA TYR A 195 -9.04 -3.89 1.79
C TYR A 195 -10.57 -4.03 1.70
N TYR A 196 -11.07 -5.26 1.51
CA TYR A 196 -12.51 -5.56 1.48
C TYR A 196 -13.26 -4.76 0.39
N ASP A 197 -12.66 -4.66 -0.79
CA ASP A 197 -13.14 -3.91 -1.95
C ASP A 197 -13.30 -2.39 -1.69
N PHE A 198 -12.73 -1.87 -0.61
CA PHE A 198 -12.69 -0.44 -0.37
C PHE A 198 -11.84 0.25 -1.46
N PRO A 199 -12.33 1.33 -2.11
CA PRO A 199 -11.76 1.83 -3.37
C PRO A 199 -10.43 2.57 -3.16
N MET A 200 -9.36 1.78 -3.01
CA MET A 200 -8.01 2.21 -2.65
C MET A 200 -7.04 1.93 -3.78
N ALA A 201 -6.16 2.88 -4.05
CA ALA A 201 -5.02 2.68 -4.93
C ALA A 201 -3.71 3.03 -4.22
N ALA A 202 -2.65 2.26 -4.51
CA ALA A 202 -1.29 2.53 -4.08
C ALA A 202 -0.51 3.28 -5.16
N SER A 203 0.36 4.19 -4.75
CA SER A 203 1.31 4.91 -5.62
C SER A 203 2.60 5.21 -4.88
N PHE A 204 3.60 5.76 -5.56
CA PHE A 204 4.66 6.48 -4.87
C PHE A 204 4.11 7.76 -4.20
N PRO A 205 4.77 8.26 -3.14
CA PRO A 205 4.43 9.54 -2.52
C PRO A 205 4.42 10.69 -3.54
N HIS A 206 3.44 11.57 -3.38
CA HIS A 206 3.19 12.71 -4.27
C HIS A 206 3.02 12.31 -5.75
N PHE A 207 2.56 11.07 -6.00
CA PHE A 207 2.44 10.49 -7.35
C PHE A 207 3.75 10.54 -8.15
N LEU A 208 4.90 10.39 -7.48
CA LEU A 208 6.19 10.27 -8.16
C LEU A 208 6.12 9.18 -9.24
N TYR A 209 6.52 9.53 -10.47
CA TYR A 209 6.44 8.70 -11.69
C TYR A 209 5.06 8.41 -12.27
N GLY A 210 3.98 8.87 -11.65
CA GLY A 210 2.63 8.70 -12.19
C GLY A 210 2.26 9.71 -13.28
N ASP A 211 1.19 9.42 -14.00
CA ASP A 211 0.69 10.25 -15.09
C ASP A 211 0.42 11.71 -14.66
N ASP A 212 0.64 12.66 -15.58
CA ASP A 212 0.46 14.10 -15.35
C ASP A 212 -0.93 14.45 -14.79
N MET A 213 -1.97 13.72 -15.20
CA MET A 213 -3.34 13.92 -14.72
C MET A 213 -3.45 13.77 -13.20
N LEU A 214 -2.66 12.90 -12.57
CA LEU A 214 -2.68 12.69 -11.12
C LEU A 214 -2.30 13.95 -10.34
N HIS A 215 -1.44 14.77 -10.93
CA HIS A 215 -0.97 16.03 -10.34
C HIS A 215 -2.02 17.16 -10.45
N SER A 216 -3.06 16.97 -11.27
CA SER A 216 -4.13 17.96 -11.46
C SER A 216 -5.28 17.83 -10.46
N TYR A 217 -5.37 16.70 -9.74
CA TYR A 217 -6.49 16.45 -8.81
C TYR A 217 -6.41 17.25 -7.51
N VAL A 218 -5.19 17.54 -7.03
CA VAL A 218 -4.96 18.18 -5.73
C VAL A 218 -3.74 19.09 -5.79
N ASP A 219 -3.87 20.32 -5.27
CA ASP A 219 -2.77 21.26 -5.13
C ASP A 219 -1.81 20.86 -3.98
N GLY A 220 -0.52 21.20 -4.12
CA GLY A 220 0.50 21.00 -3.07
C GLY A 220 1.29 19.69 -3.19
N LEU A 221 1.19 19.00 -4.32
CA LEU A 221 2.02 17.84 -4.63
C LEU A 221 3.42 18.27 -5.11
N GLU A 222 4.48 17.73 -4.50
CA GLU A 222 5.87 18.05 -4.83
C GLU A 222 6.68 16.73 -5.02
N PRO A 223 6.48 15.99 -6.12
CA PRO A 223 7.21 14.75 -6.38
C PRO A 223 8.73 15.00 -6.40
N ASN A 224 9.48 14.14 -5.70
CA ASN A 224 10.93 14.26 -5.55
C ASN A 224 11.55 12.87 -5.36
N GLU A 225 12.44 12.47 -6.25
CA GLU A 225 13.03 11.11 -6.23
C GLU A 225 13.78 10.82 -4.92
N GLU A 226 14.58 11.76 -4.42
CA GLU A 226 15.36 11.55 -3.18
C GLU A 226 14.46 11.32 -1.96
N LYS A 227 13.34 12.05 -1.88
CA LYS A 227 12.39 11.98 -0.76
C LYS A 227 11.36 10.88 -0.91
N HIS A 228 10.97 10.51 -2.13
CA HIS A 228 9.78 9.71 -2.39
C HIS A 228 10.07 8.36 -3.07
N ASP A 229 11.29 8.10 -3.55
CA ASP A 229 11.66 6.78 -4.09
C ASP A 229 11.89 5.75 -2.98
N SER A 230 11.72 4.45 -3.29
CA SER A 230 11.92 3.35 -2.34
C SER A 230 13.17 2.55 -2.64
N PHE A 231 13.91 2.16 -1.60
CA PHE A 231 15.14 1.40 -1.76
C PHE A 231 15.50 0.59 -0.52
N VAL A 232 16.42 -0.35 -0.71
CA VAL A 232 17.11 -1.07 0.36
C VAL A 232 18.60 -1.15 0.08
N ILE A 233 19.41 -0.93 1.11
CA ILE A 233 20.86 -1.13 1.11
C ILE A 233 21.15 -2.39 1.90
N VAL A 234 21.74 -3.39 1.26
CA VAL A 234 21.95 -4.74 1.80
C VAL A 234 23.43 -5.10 1.78
N GLU A 235 23.92 -5.71 2.87
CA GLU A 235 25.25 -6.31 2.87
C GLU A 235 25.20 -7.62 2.06
N PRO A 236 26.00 -7.76 0.99
CA PRO A 236 25.77 -8.81 -0.01
C PRO A 236 26.06 -10.23 0.49
N THR A 237 26.97 -10.42 1.45
CA THR A 237 27.34 -11.75 1.93
C THR A 237 26.21 -12.37 2.76
N THR A 238 25.70 -11.60 3.71
CA THR A 238 24.70 -12.05 4.70
C THR A 238 23.26 -11.84 4.26
N GLY A 239 23.00 -10.94 3.30
CA GLY A 239 21.65 -10.56 2.90
C GLY A 239 20.94 -9.67 3.92
N LEU A 240 21.67 -9.10 4.89
CA LEU A 240 21.08 -8.27 5.93
C LEU A 240 20.90 -6.81 5.46
N PRO A 241 19.69 -6.24 5.60
CA PRO A 241 19.45 -4.84 5.28
C PRO A 241 20.17 -3.94 6.29
N MET A 242 20.99 -3.02 5.78
CA MET A 242 21.69 -1.99 6.56
C MET A 242 20.88 -0.69 6.63
N GLU A 243 20.07 -0.45 5.61
CA GLU A 243 19.06 0.61 5.56
C GLU A 243 17.96 0.23 4.60
N SER A 244 16.72 0.55 4.95
CA SER A 244 15.56 0.38 4.08
C SER A 244 14.67 1.61 4.19
N ARG A 245 14.15 2.04 3.04
CA ARG A 245 13.12 3.06 2.89
C ARG A 245 12.05 2.50 1.97
N ALA A 246 11.00 1.94 2.54
CA ALA A 246 9.82 1.57 1.78
C ALA A 246 8.75 2.66 1.95
N ARG A 247 8.47 3.38 0.86
CA ARG A 247 7.59 4.54 0.81
C ARG A 247 6.42 4.24 -0.11
N SER A 248 5.21 4.43 0.38
CA SER A 248 3.99 4.18 -0.37
C SER A 248 2.92 5.19 0.03
N GLN A 249 2.12 5.61 -0.95
CA GLN A 249 0.99 6.50 -0.76
C GLN A 249 -0.31 5.74 -0.95
N SER A 250 -1.23 5.95 -0.01
CA SER A 250 -2.59 5.44 -0.06
C SER A 250 -3.52 6.50 -0.61
N ASN A 251 -4.28 6.14 -1.63
CA ASN A 251 -5.16 7.04 -2.36
C ASN A 251 -6.58 6.49 -2.36
N LEU A 252 -7.56 7.38 -2.13
CA LEU A 252 -8.96 7.06 -2.33
C LEU A 252 -9.32 7.31 -3.79
N VAL A 253 -9.71 6.25 -4.50
CA VAL A 253 -10.21 6.35 -5.87
C VAL A 253 -11.67 6.74 -5.80
N ILE A 254 -12.06 7.85 -6.45
CA ILE A 254 -13.44 8.29 -6.55
C ILE A 254 -13.89 8.21 -8.00
N ARG A 255 -14.72 7.22 -8.31
CA ARG A 255 -15.35 7.08 -9.63
C ARG A 255 -16.51 8.06 -9.79
N LYS A 256 -17.04 8.19 -11.00
CA LYS A 256 -18.25 8.95 -11.28
C LYS A 256 -19.41 8.62 -10.33
N LEU A 257 -19.80 9.59 -9.50
CA LEU A 257 -20.84 9.46 -8.48
C LEU A 257 -22.22 9.86 -9.00
N SER A 258 -22.57 9.38 -10.21
CA SER A 258 -23.89 9.59 -10.78
C SER A 258 -25.00 9.02 -9.88
N GLY A 259 -25.93 9.89 -9.48
CA GLY A 259 -27.03 9.57 -8.59
C GLY A 259 -26.76 9.86 -7.11
N PHE A 260 -25.59 10.37 -6.74
CA PHE A 260 -25.33 10.92 -5.41
C PHE A 260 -25.70 12.41 -5.35
N ASN A 261 -25.79 12.97 -4.14
CA ASN A 261 -26.04 14.40 -3.97
C ASN A 261 -24.87 15.27 -4.46
N GLU A 262 -25.14 16.54 -4.78
CA GLU A 262 -24.17 17.50 -5.34
C GLU A 262 -22.93 17.74 -4.46
N ILE A 263 -23.06 17.61 -3.13
CA ILE A 263 -21.93 17.80 -2.19
C ILE A 263 -20.91 16.68 -2.36
N VAL A 264 -21.37 15.48 -2.67
CA VAL A 264 -20.52 14.30 -2.86
C VAL A 264 -20.08 14.19 -4.32
N ASP A 265 -20.96 14.48 -5.27
CA ASP A 265 -20.70 14.39 -6.71
C ASP A 265 -19.60 15.34 -7.22
N ARG A 266 -19.31 16.44 -6.51
CA ARG A 266 -18.16 17.31 -6.83
C ARG A 266 -16.80 16.62 -6.79
N PHE A 267 -16.73 15.46 -6.13
CA PHE A 267 -15.52 14.66 -6.02
C PHE A 267 -15.47 13.54 -7.08
N SER A 268 -16.40 13.51 -8.03
CA SER A 268 -16.44 12.52 -9.10
C SER A 268 -15.17 12.53 -9.96
N ASP A 269 -14.74 11.35 -10.38
CA ASP A 269 -13.64 11.12 -11.33
C ASP A 269 -12.30 11.74 -10.88
N MET A 270 -11.96 11.55 -9.60
CA MET A 270 -10.68 12.01 -9.03
C MET A 270 -10.04 10.96 -8.12
N VAL A 271 -8.72 11.07 -7.96
CA VAL A 271 -7.96 10.27 -7.00
C VAL A 271 -7.45 11.18 -5.89
N VAL A 272 -7.87 10.90 -4.66
CA VAL A 272 -7.55 11.73 -3.49
C VAL A 272 -6.40 11.09 -2.71
N PRO A 273 -5.20 11.69 -2.70
CA PRO A 273 -4.13 11.22 -1.83
C PRO A 273 -4.54 11.42 -0.37
N MET A 274 -4.52 10.34 0.40
CA MET A 274 -4.97 10.37 1.79
C MET A 274 -3.80 10.57 2.75
N PHE A 275 -2.77 9.74 2.60
CA PHE A 275 -1.51 9.83 3.33
C PHE A 275 -0.44 9.02 2.58
N TRP A 276 0.83 9.31 2.85
CA TRP A 276 1.92 8.40 2.53
C TRP A 276 2.67 8.02 3.80
N ALA A 277 3.27 6.83 3.77
CA ALA A 277 3.99 6.26 4.90
C ALA A 277 5.39 5.84 4.47
N GLU A 278 6.35 5.98 5.38
CA GLU A 278 7.71 5.46 5.25
C GLU A 278 7.94 4.39 6.31
N TYR A 279 8.23 3.17 5.86
CA TYR A 279 8.79 2.13 6.71
C TYR A 279 10.31 2.22 6.65
N GLU A 280 10.90 2.66 7.75
CA GLU A 280 12.33 2.81 7.90
C GLU A 280 12.92 1.67 8.74
N VAL A 281 13.97 1.03 8.23
CA VAL A 281 14.87 0.18 9.00
C VAL A 281 16.26 0.80 8.94
N HIS A 282 16.84 1.10 10.10
CA HIS A 282 18.24 1.53 10.25
C HIS A 282 18.94 0.70 11.32
N ASP A 283 20.23 0.41 11.10
CA ASP A 283 21.08 -0.15 12.15
C ASP A 283 21.12 0.78 13.37
N GLN A 284 20.96 0.21 14.57
CA GLN A 284 20.78 0.95 15.83
C GLN A 284 21.94 1.87 16.19
N LYS A 285 23.12 1.69 15.59
CA LYS A 285 24.28 2.58 15.77
C LYS A 285 23.99 4.02 15.35
N GLU A 286 23.08 4.25 14.40
CA GLU A 286 22.69 5.60 13.99
C GLU A 286 21.67 6.28 14.89
N LYS A 287 20.73 5.55 15.50
CA LYS A 287 19.78 6.13 16.48
C LYS A 287 20.51 6.86 17.60
N LYS A 288 21.66 6.33 18.06
CA LYS A 288 22.51 6.96 19.08
C LYS A 288 23.23 8.23 18.60
N LYS A 289 23.52 8.37 17.29
CA LYS A 289 24.17 9.57 16.73
C LYS A 289 23.15 10.66 16.38
N SER A 290 22.01 10.30 15.80
CA SER A 290 20.94 11.25 15.47
C SER A 290 20.26 11.82 16.71
N ALA A 291 20.02 11.00 17.74
CA ALA A 291 19.51 11.48 19.03
C ALA A 291 20.51 12.38 19.79
N LYS A 292 21.81 12.29 19.46
CA LYS A 292 22.84 13.17 20.01
C LYS A 292 22.89 14.51 19.26
N LYS A 293 22.75 14.49 17.93
CA LYS A 293 22.63 15.69 17.09
C LYS A 293 21.36 16.50 17.29
N GLN A 294 20.29 15.91 17.83
CA GLN A 294 19.05 16.63 18.20
C GLN A 294 19.10 17.22 19.62
N LYS A 295 20.15 16.94 20.39
CA LYS A 295 20.36 17.46 21.75
C LYS A 295 21.46 18.52 21.85
N ASP A 296 22.14 18.81 20.74
CA ASP A 296 23.15 19.85 20.59
C ASP A 296 22.62 20.92 19.61
#